data_AF-A0A7X7ABE8-F1
#
_entry.id   AF-A0A7X7ABE8-F1
#
_cell.length_a   1.000
_cell.length_b   1.000
_cell.length_c   1.000
_cell.angle_alpha   90.00
_cell.angle_beta   90.00
_cell.angle_gamma   90.00
#
_symmetry.space_group_name_H-M   'P 1'
#
loop_
_entity.id
_entity.type
_entity.pdbx_description
1 polymer ?
#
loop_
_entity_poly.entity_id
_entity_poly.type
_entity_poly.pdbx_seq_one_letter_code
_entity_poly.pdbx_strand_id
1 'polypeptide(L)'
;MKILPINLIISLLLVMSIFAIVIFIQIKLSRSENKYLGLIMPTLSFLLSLMTILGMVSFIQLTSSSNGVVEVAKNNIEYLGIFFTFLVSNIPTIILGGIYYSERNKIKINKSIEKMKISDL
;
A
#
# COMPACT_ATOMS: atom_id res chain seq x y z
N MET A 1 10.11 28.67 -20.78
CA MET A 1 10.24 27.53 -19.85
C MET A 1 9.93 28.05 -18.45
N LYS A 2 8.75 27.75 -17.88
CA LYS A 2 8.39 28.24 -16.53
C LYS A 2 9.24 27.49 -15.51
N ILE A 3 10.04 28.22 -14.73
CA ILE A 3 10.78 27.66 -13.59
C ILE A 3 9.74 27.23 -12.55
N LEU A 4 9.79 25.95 -12.13
CA LEU A 4 8.91 25.47 -11.07
C LEU A 4 9.17 26.27 -9.78
N PRO A 5 8.13 26.63 -9.02
CA PRO A 5 8.32 27.35 -7.77
C PRO A 5 9.13 26.50 -6.80
N ILE A 6 10.09 27.14 -6.10
CA ILE A 6 11.05 26.48 -5.20
C ILE A 6 10.36 25.57 -4.16
N ASN A 7 9.19 26.00 -3.65
CA ASN A 7 8.38 25.25 -2.70
C ASN A 7 7.90 23.90 -3.26
N LEU A 8 7.62 23.83 -4.56
CA LEU A 8 7.15 22.61 -5.22
C LEU A 8 8.28 21.60 -5.35
N ILE A 9 9.48 22.07 -5.69
CA ILE A 9 10.71 21.25 -5.74
C ILE A 9 11.03 20.68 -4.35
N ILE A 10 10.96 21.51 -3.30
CA ILE A 10 11.18 21.07 -1.91
C ILE A 10 10.16 20.02 -1.50
N SER A 11 8.87 20.21 -1.82
CA SER A 11 7.81 19.24 -1.53
C SER A 11 8.05 17.89 -2.21
N LEU A 12 8.42 17.90 -3.50
CA LEU A 12 8.77 16.68 -4.25
C LEU A 12 9.96 15.92 -3.64
N LEU A 13 11.03 16.62 -3.26
CA LEU A 13 12.18 16.04 -2.59
C LEU A 13 11.80 15.40 -1.25
N LEU A 14 10.94 16.07 -0.47
CA LEU A 14 10.48 15.58 0.82
C LEU A 14 9.66 14.30 0.65
N VAL A 15 8.74 14.26 -0.31
CA VAL A 15 7.94 13.06 -0.62
C VAL A 15 8.83 11.89 -1.02
N MET A 16 9.82 12.11 -1.90
CA MET A 16 10.78 11.07 -2.30
C MET A 16 11.59 10.54 -1.11
N SER A 17 12.00 11.42 -0.20
CA SER A 17 12.71 11.04 1.03
C SER A 17 11.85 10.13 1.93
N ILE A 18 10.56 10.46 2.12
CA ILE A 18 9.63 9.64 2.89
C ILE A 18 9.51 8.24 2.28
N PHE A 19 9.33 8.14 0.95
CA PHE A 19 9.24 6.84 0.28
C PHE A 19 10.51 6.01 0.47
N ALA A 20 11.69 6.61 0.37
CA ALA A 20 12.96 5.93 0.60
C ALA A 20 13.05 5.36 2.03
N ILE A 21 12.63 6.14 3.04
CA ILE A 21 12.61 5.71 4.44
C ILE A 21 11.65 4.53 4.63
N VAL A 22 10.45 4.60 4.06
CA VAL A 22 9.44 3.52 4.15
C VAL A 22 9.98 2.23 3.52
N ILE A 23 10.60 2.31 2.34
CA ILE A 23 11.19 1.14 1.66
C ILE A 23 12.33 0.55 2.50
N PHE A 24 13.20 1.40 3.07
CA PHE A 24 14.30 0.94 3.92
C PHE A 24 13.80 0.20 5.15
N ILE A 25 12.78 0.74 5.83
CA ILE A 25 12.12 0.09 6.97
C ILE A 25 11.52 -1.25 6.53
N GLN A 26 10.83 -1.29 5.39
CA GLN A 26 10.21 -2.52 4.88
C GLN A 26 11.23 -3.63 4.61
N ILE A 27 12.38 -3.29 4.03
CA ILE A 27 13.48 -4.24 3.80
C ILE A 27 14.01 -4.76 5.14
N LYS A 28 14.31 -3.86 6.09
CA LYS A 28 14.83 -4.23 7.41
C LYS A 28 13.85 -5.14 8.16
N LEU A 29 12.57 -4.81 8.12
CA LEU A 29 11.52 -5.55 8.80
C LEU A 29 11.28 -6.91 8.14
N SER A 30 11.34 -6.99 6.81
CA SER A 30 11.28 -8.25 6.06
C SER A 30 12.46 -9.17 6.33
N ARG A 31 13.63 -8.62 6.65
CA ARG A 31 14.82 -9.42 6.99
C ARG A 31 14.84 -9.95 8.42
N SER A 32 13.96 -9.47 9.29
CA SER A 32 13.90 -9.93 10.70
C SER A 32 13.66 -11.44 10.80
N GLU A 33 13.96 -12.07 11.93
CA GLU A 33 13.71 -13.51 12.11
C GLU A 33 12.21 -13.85 12.05
N ASN A 34 11.37 -12.93 12.52
CA ASN A 34 9.93 -13.10 12.53
C ASN A 34 9.32 -12.77 11.16
N LYS A 35 8.74 -13.79 10.51
CA LYS A 35 8.06 -13.67 9.20
C LYS A 35 6.91 -12.67 9.20
N TYR A 36 6.21 -12.52 10.32
CA TYR A 36 5.02 -11.67 10.43
C TYR A 36 5.35 -10.18 10.51
N LEU A 37 6.53 -9.82 11.05
CA LEU A 37 6.94 -8.42 11.16
C LEU A 37 6.98 -7.74 9.78
N GLY A 38 7.65 -8.35 8.80
CA GLY A 38 7.70 -7.79 7.44
C GLY A 38 6.36 -7.76 6.70
N LEU A 39 5.39 -8.55 7.17
CA LEU A 39 4.05 -8.65 6.56
C LEU A 39 3.04 -7.67 7.17
N ILE A 40 3.33 -7.09 8.34
CA ILE A 40 2.46 -6.11 9.02
C ILE A 40 2.20 -4.89 8.13
N MET A 41 3.23 -4.35 7.46
CA MET A 41 3.05 -3.16 6.62
C MET A 41 2.19 -3.42 5.36
N PRO A 42 2.43 -4.48 4.56
CA PRO A 42 1.53 -4.85 3.47
C PRO A 42 0.10 -5.11 3.93
N THR A 43 -0.08 -5.83 5.04
CA THR A 43 -1.42 -6.18 5.55
C THR A 43 -2.17 -4.95 6.06
N LEU A 44 -1.49 -4.03 6.75
CA LEU A 44 -2.09 -2.76 7.17
C LEU A 44 -2.51 -1.90 5.96
N SER A 45 -1.67 -1.83 4.92
CA SER A 45 -2.01 -1.15 3.68
C SER A 45 -3.24 -1.77 2.99
N PHE A 46 -3.37 -3.10 3.02
CA PHE A 46 -4.52 -3.80 2.47
C PHE A 46 -5.79 -3.56 3.29
N LEU A 47 -5.70 -3.52 4.63
CA LEU A 47 -6.84 -3.20 5.47
C LEU A 47 -7.32 -1.76 5.24
N LEU A 48 -6.39 -0.81 5.07
CA LEU A 48 -6.73 0.56 4.70
C LEU A 48 -7.43 0.64 3.34
N SER A 49 -6.97 -0.10 2.32
CA SER A 49 -7.63 -0.15 1.01
C SER A 49 -9.01 -0.81 1.06
N LEU A 50 -9.24 -1.73 1.99
CA LEU A 50 -10.56 -2.29 2.22
C LEU A 50 -11.50 -1.28 2.89
N MET A 51 -10.99 -0.51 3.86
CA MET A 51 -11.76 0.56 4.51
C MET A 51 -12.20 1.64 3.52
N THR A 52 -11.39 1.99 2.51
CA THR A 52 -11.78 3.00 1.52
C THR A 52 -12.98 2.55 0.68
N ILE A 53 -13.04 1.27 0.30
CA ILE A 53 -14.16 0.72 -0.46
C ILE A 53 -15.41 0.63 0.40
N LEU A 54 -15.28 0.12 1.62
CA LEU A 54 -16.41 0.03 2.54
C LEU A 54 -16.98 1.41 2.88
N GLY A 55 -16.11 2.41 3.07
CA GLY A 55 -16.49 3.80 3.23
C GLY A 55 -17.22 4.35 1.99
N MET A 56 -16.70 4.10 0.80
CA MET A 56 -17.36 4.52 -0.44
C MET A 56 -18.79 3.95 -0.53
N VAL A 57 -18.98 2.68 -0.18
CA VAL A 57 -20.31 2.04 -0.17
C VAL A 57 -21.24 2.65 0.89
N SER A 58 -20.73 3.00 2.08
CA SER A 58 -21.57 3.56 3.16
C SER A 58 -21.99 5.01 2.93
N PHE A 59 -21.18 5.83 2.25
CA PHE A 59 -21.47 7.25 1.99
C PHE A 59 -22.29 7.52 0.72
N ILE A 60 -22.58 6.49 -0.11
CA ILE A 60 -23.44 6.61 -1.31
C ILE A 60 -24.87 7.06 -0.97
N GLN A 61 -25.28 7.08 0.31
CA GLN A 61 -26.66 7.29 0.72
C GLN A 61 -27.04 8.72 1.18
N LEU A 62 -26.13 9.70 1.19
CA LEU A 62 -26.45 11.08 1.61
C LEU A 62 -26.08 12.13 0.55
N THR A 63 -27.07 12.54 -0.24
CA THR A 63 -27.08 13.85 -0.88
C THR A 63 -28.12 14.70 -0.18
N SER A 64 -27.66 15.73 0.54
CA SER A 64 -28.51 16.70 1.22
C SER A 64 -29.41 17.42 0.21
N SER A 65 -30.72 17.31 0.39
CA SER A 65 -31.68 18.24 -0.21
C SER A 65 -31.60 19.57 0.53
N SER A 66 -31.51 20.67 -0.22
CA SER A 66 -31.56 22.03 0.31
C SER A 66 -32.87 22.37 1.04
N ASN A 67 -33.90 21.51 0.94
CA ASN A 67 -35.26 21.81 1.37
C ASN A 67 -35.79 20.89 2.50
N GLY A 68 -34.92 20.12 3.17
CA GLY A 68 -35.33 19.25 4.29
C GLY A 68 -36.10 17.99 3.89
N VAL A 69 -36.24 17.72 2.59
CA VAL A 69 -36.83 16.47 2.07
C VAL A 69 -35.69 15.53 1.70
N VAL A 70 -35.54 14.39 2.38
CA VAL A 70 -34.49 13.41 2.02
C VAL A 70 -34.80 12.82 0.64
N GLU A 71 -34.21 13.39 -0.41
CA GLU A 71 -34.22 12.78 -1.73
C GLU A 71 -33.21 11.65 -1.75
N VAL A 72 -33.70 10.42 -1.86
CA VAL A 72 -32.86 9.26 -2.11
C VAL A 72 -32.33 9.40 -3.54
N ALA A 73 -31.16 10.01 -3.69
CA ALA A 73 -30.46 10.04 -4.96
C ALA A 73 -30.28 8.60 -5.42
N LYS A 74 -30.88 8.28 -6.58
CA LYS A 74 -30.73 6.99 -7.25
C LYS A 74 -29.33 6.97 -7.85
N ASN A 75 -28.34 6.74 -6.99
CA ASN A 75 -26.94 6.67 -7.38
C ASN A 75 -26.71 5.35 -8.11
N ASN A 76 -26.33 5.44 -9.39
CA ASN A 76 -25.80 4.29 -10.10
C ASN A 76 -24.45 3.95 -9.45
N ILE A 77 -24.36 2.78 -8.82
CA ILE A 77 -23.08 2.29 -8.29
C ILE A 77 -22.16 2.05 -9.49
N GLU A 78 -21.15 2.91 -9.65
CA GLU A 78 -20.12 2.74 -10.68
C GLU A 78 -19.16 1.63 -10.27
N TYR A 79 -19.55 0.37 -10.51
CA TYR A 79 -18.74 -0.82 -10.19
C TYR A 79 -17.33 -0.73 -10.78
N LEU A 80 -17.19 -0.14 -11.97
CA LEU A 80 -15.91 0.06 -12.62
C LEU A 80 -15.03 1.05 -11.83
N GLY A 81 -15.61 2.14 -11.31
CA GLY A 81 -14.92 3.11 -10.47
C GLY A 81 -14.43 2.47 -9.16
N ILE A 82 -15.29 1.71 -8.49
CA ILE A 82 -14.93 0.99 -7.25
C ILE A 82 -13.76 0.02 -7.50
N PHE A 83 -13.80 -0.72 -8.61
CA PHE A 83 -12.74 -1.64 -8.99
C PHE A 83 -11.40 -0.91 -9.23
N PHE A 84 -11.40 0.20 -9.97
CA PHE A 84 -10.19 0.98 -10.17
C PHE A 84 -9.67 1.61 -8.87
N THR A 85 -10.56 2.10 -8.01
CA THR A 85 -10.18 2.61 -6.68
C THR A 85 -9.53 1.52 -5.84
N PHE A 86 -10.07 0.29 -5.86
CA PHE A 86 -9.42 -0.85 -5.20
C PHE A 86 -8.02 -1.09 -5.76
N LEU A 87 -7.85 -1.15 -7.08
CA LEU A 87 -6.54 -1.40 -7.69
C LEU A 87 -5.51 -0.33 -7.32
N VAL A 88 -5.87 0.95 -7.46
CA VAL A 88 -4.98 2.08 -7.17
C VAL A 88 -4.61 2.13 -5.69
N SER A 89 -5.59 1.93 -4.80
CA SER A 89 -5.35 1.91 -3.35
C SER A 89 -4.53 0.71 -2.89
N ASN A 90 -4.43 -0.36 -3.69
CA ASN A 90 -3.59 -1.52 -3.43
C ASN A 90 -2.19 -1.46 -4.05
N ILE A 91 -1.85 -0.43 -4.83
CA ILE A 91 -0.48 -0.25 -5.35
C ILE A 91 0.57 -0.33 -4.22
N PRO A 92 0.41 0.35 -3.06
CA PRO A 92 1.37 0.24 -1.96
C PRO A 92 1.44 -1.18 -1.39
N THR A 93 0.30 -1.89 -1.30
CA THR A 93 0.25 -3.28 -0.83
C THR A 93 1.05 -4.21 -1.73
N ILE A 94 0.90 -4.07 -3.06
CA ILE A 94 1.62 -4.88 -4.05
C ILE A 94 3.12 -4.62 -3.96
N ILE A 95 3.54 -3.34 -3.88
CA ILE A 95 4.96 -2.96 -3.77
C ILE A 95 5.57 -3.51 -2.48
N LEU A 96 4.94 -3.27 -1.32
CA LEU A 96 5.44 -3.72 -0.02
C LEU A 96 5.46 -5.26 0.08
N GLY A 97 4.43 -5.92 -0.46
CA GLY A 97 4.34 -7.37 -0.55
C GLY A 97 5.44 -7.94 -1.43
N GLY A 98 5.69 -7.35 -2.60
CA GLY A 98 6.78 -7.74 -3.49
C GLY A 98 8.16 -7.65 -2.83
N ILE A 99 8.44 -6.55 -2.12
CA ILE A 99 9.66 -6.38 -1.32
C ILE A 99 9.76 -7.48 -0.27
N TYR A 100 8.67 -7.76 0.45
CA TYR A 100 8.63 -8.81 1.46
C TYR A 100 9.00 -10.19 0.88
N TYR A 101 8.31 -10.60 -0.19
CA TYR A 101 8.55 -11.89 -0.83
C TYR A 101 9.97 -12.02 -1.38
N SER A 102 10.50 -10.96 -2.00
CA SER A 102 11.87 -10.92 -2.52
C SER A 102 12.91 -11.14 -1.44
N GLU A 103 12.83 -10.39 -0.34
CA GLU A 103 13.79 -10.50 0.77
C GLU A 103 13.68 -11.84 1.49
N ARG A 104 12.45 -12.39 1.64
CA ARG A 104 12.27 -13.72 2.21
C ARG A 104 12.80 -14.83 1.32
N ASN A 105 12.70 -14.70 0.01
CA ASN A 105 13.28 -15.67 -0.91
C ASN A 105 14.81 -15.71 -0.78
N LYS A 106 15.47 -14.55 -0.68
CA LYS A 106 16.92 -14.45 -0.46
C LYS A 106 17.37 -15.18 0.81
N ILE A 107 16.65 -15.00 1.91
CA ILE A 107 16.96 -15.67 3.18
C ILE A 107 16.82 -17.20 3.06
N LYS A 108 15.76 -17.68 2.39
CA LYS A 108 15.56 -19.13 2.17
C LYS A 108 16.68 -19.73 1.35
N ILE A 109 17.10 -19.04 0.27
CA ILE A 109 18.18 -19.49 -0.61
C ILE A 109 19.50 -19.56 0.17
N ASN A 110 19.88 -18.49 0.89
CA ASN A 110 21.11 -18.46 1.67
C ASN A 110 21.16 -19.60 2.71
N LYS A 111 20.05 -19.84 3.40
CA LYS A 111 19.94 -20.96 4.36
C LYS A 111 20.12 -22.33 3.70
N SER A 112 19.63 -22.51 2.48
CA SER A 112 19.85 -23.76 1.73
C SER A 112 21.31 -23.95 1.31
N ILE A 113 21.99 -22.87 0.89
CA ILE A 113 23.41 -22.90 0.54
C ILE A 113 24.27 -23.22 1.76
N GLU A 114 23.98 -22.62 2.92
CA GLU A 114 24.67 -22.92 4.17
C GLU A 114 24.50 -24.39 4.59
N LYS A 115 23.29 -24.93 4.46
CA LYS A 115 23.02 -26.34 4.75
C LYS A 115 23.81 -27.30 3.83
N MET A 116 23.96 -26.95 2.56
CA MET A 116 24.78 -27.73 1.61
C MET A 116 26.25 -27.72 2.02
N LYS A 117 26.83 -26.54 2.32
CA LYS A 117 28.24 -26.44 2.75
C LYS A 117 28.57 -27.26 3.98
N ILE A 118 27.67 -27.33 4.96
CA ILE A 118 27.87 -28.10 6.19
C ILE A 118 27.83 -29.62 5.91
N SER A 119 27.09 -30.07 4.90
CA SER A 119 26.96 -31.49 4.58
C SER A 119 28.15 -32.04 3.76
N ASP A 120 28.93 -31.16 3.15
CA ASP A 120 30.14 -31.49 2.38
C ASP A 120 31.42 -31.54 3.25
N LEU A 121 31.36 -31.05 4.50
CA LEU A 121 32.44 -31.04 5.50
C LEU A 121 32.42 -32.30 6.36
#